data_AF-A0A925LT33-F1
#
_entry.id   AF-A0A925LT33-F1
#
_cell.length_a   1.000
_cell.length_b   1.000
_cell.length_c   1.000
_cell.angle_alpha   90.00
_cell.angle_beta   90.00
_cell.angle_gamma   90.00
#
_symmetry.space_group_name_H-M   'P 1'
#
loop_
_entity.id
_entity.type
_entity.pdbx_description
1 polymer ?
#
loop_
_entity_poly.entity_id
_entity_poly.type
_entity_poly.pdbx_seq_one_letter_code
_entity_poly.pdbx_strand_id
1 'polypeptide(L)'
;SVVRLLRTLKDQIGEVTRKSISWGWLASTDLYIAADGQIVVIDQNLSSPTGIELLARLIDRSRAESITAFNDLGRWMADSVGMYSGGSDASSTVVLDPGRYNPTFRENEFLARTIGAQIAHPGELVVTKDGVELVSGIKRTRIHSIVRRVDDDLLDPNCFRPDSLVGLPGLCKAWKDGRVNLVNPPGSSAANIRSVAQLIPTMIREFLGEEPALQIASSQECSAPDALQALIKHPTRFAVRTNDPMHPARPYFGDAASTAETLSMLNNVRRDPSKFIMRSLLPDSDTRGFSLRVFSSMGKGFYMPRCGIGRQCQSDGGATVAINDDVSACFVG
;
A
#
# COMPACT_ATOMS: atom_id res chain seq x y z
N SER A 1 -0.67 6.11 -18.00
CA SER A 1 -1.62 5.56 -17.01
C SER A 1 -1.89 6.59 -15.91
N VAL A 2 -0.86 7.01 -15.17
CA VAL A 2 -0.94 7.89 -13.99
C VAL A 2 -1.70 9.22 -14.23
N VAL A 3 -1.39 9.98 -15.28
CA VAL A 3 -2.08 11.27 -15.55
C VAL A 3 -3.58 11.08 -15.78
N ARG A 4 -3.97 10.00 -16.49
CA ARG A 4 -5.38 9.67 -16.71
C ARG A 4 -6.06 9.32 -15.39
N LEU A 5 -5.41 8.49 -14.57
CA LEU A 5 -5.89 8.15 -13.23
C LEU A 5 -6.08 9.40 -12.38
N LEU A 6 -5.08 10.28 -12.29
CA LEU A 6 -5.17 11.51 -11.51
C LEU A 6 -6.30 12.44 -11.98
N ARG A 7 -6.54 12.55 -13.30
CA ARG A 7 -7.69 13.30 -13.83
C ARG A 7 -9.01 12.66 -13.44
N THR A 8 -9.14 11.35 -13.65
CA THR A 8 -10.34 10.61 -13.23
C THR A 8 -10.57 10.75 -11.73
N LEU A 9 -9.52 10.65 -10.90
CA LEU A 9 -9.61 10.83 -9.45
C LEU A 9 -10.01 12.26 -9.08
N LYS A 10 -9.52 13.29 -9.77
CA LYS A 10 -9.98 14.66 -9.55
C LYS A 10 -11.50 14.78 -9.77
N ASP A 11 -12.01 14.17 -10.83
CA ASP A 11 -13.45 14.16 -11.12
C ASP A 11 -14.22 13.27 -10.12
N GLN A 12 -13.60 12.18 -9.66
CA GLN A 12 -14.21 11.29 -8.67
C GLN A 12 -14.20 11.85 -7.24
N ILE A 13 -13.17 12.59 -6.84
CA ILE A 13 -12.99 13.09 -5.47
C ILE A 13 -13.54 14.52 -5.34
N GLY A 14 -13.47 15.33 -6.38
CA GLY A 14 -13.96 16.73 -6.37
C GLY A 14 -15.45 16.86 -6.11
N GLU A 15 -16.24 15.84 -6.46
CA GLU A 15 -17.68 15.77 -6.17
C GLU A 15 -17.99 15.24 -4.75
N VAL A 16 -16.99 14.67 -4.06
CA VAL A 16 -17.13 14.10 -2.70
C VAL A 16 -17.06 15.21 -1.66
N THR A 17 -18.01 16.14 -1.73
CA THR A 17 -18.15 17.25 -0.79
C THR A 17 -19.12 16.88 0.34
N ARG A 18 -18.69 15.90 1.15
CA ARG A 18 -19.06 15.59 2.56
C ARG A 18 -20.52 15.67 3.03
N LYS A 19 -21.02 14.51 3.53
CA LYS A 19 -21.64 14.33 4.87
C LYS A 19 -21.82 12.87 5.31
N SER A 20 -21.74 11.88 4.40
CA SER A 20 -22.04 10.47 4.70
C SER A 20 -20.87 9.48 4.56
N ILE A 21 -19.74 9.86 3.98
CA ILE A 21 -18.62 8.92 3.72
C ILE A 21 -17.66 8.91 4.90
N SER A 22 -17.43 7.71 5.45
CA SER A 22 -16.37 7.47 6.44
C SER A 22 -15.05 7.18 5.71
N TRP A 23 -13.99 7.89 6.11
CA TRP A 23 -12.65 7.71 5.56
C TRP A 23 -11.89 6.67 6.39
N GLY A 24 -11.53 5.56 5.74
CA GLY A 24 -10.78 4.46 6.33
C GLY A 24 -9.52 4.18 5.57
N TRP A 25 -8.39 4.13 6.27
CA TRP A 25 -7.10 3.86 5.67
C TRP A 25 -6.37 2.76 6.42
N LEU A 26 -5.77 1.86 5.66
CA LEU A 26 -4.78 0.87 6.06
C LEU A 26 -3.50 1.18 5.31
N ALA A 27 -2.40 1.33 6.03
CA ALA A 27 -1.12 1.70 5.47
C ALA A 27 -0.02 0.76 5.95
N SER A 28 1.02 0.63 5.14
CA SER A 28 2.33 0.16 5.60
C SER A 28 3.39 1.20 5.26
N THR A 29 4.27 1.50 6.19
CA THR A 29 5.41 2.39 5.99
C THR A 29 6.69 1.58 6.13
N ASP A 30 7.54 1.63 5.10
CA ASP A 30 8.87 1.06 5.14
C ASP A 30 9.85 2.13 5.61
N LEU A 31 10.52 1.82 6.72
CA LEU A 31 11.56 2.63 7.34
C LEU A 31 12.92 2.00 7.10
N TYR A 32 13.93 2.84 6.99
CA TYR A 32 15.33 2.49 7.11
C TYR A 32 15.87 3.12 8.39
N ILE A 33 16.49 2.30 9.22
CA ILE A 33 17.13 2.71 10.47
C ILE A 33 18.64 2.54 10.26
N ALA A 34 19.35 3.66 10.19
CA ALA A 34 20.79 3.70 10.05
C ALA A 34 21.49 3.27 11.36
N ALA A 35 22.77 2.91 11.28
CA ALA A 35 23.54 2.47 12.45
C ALA A 35 23.76 3.58 13.50
N ASP A 36 23.68 4.84 13.10
CA ASP A 36 23.72 6.01 13.99
C ASP A 36 22.36 6.34 14.62
N GLY A 37 21.32 5.57 14.30
CA GLY A 37 19.95 5.74 14.79
C GLY A 37 19.08 6.66 13.94
N GLN A 38 19.59 7.22 12.83
CA GLN A 38 18.77 8.02 11.92
C GLN A 38 17.67 7.15 11.28
N ILE A 39 16.43 7.63 11.31
CA ILE A 39 15.27 6.95 10.72
C ILE A 39 14.81 7.70 9.47
N VAL A 40 14.69 6.99 8.36
CA VAL A 40 14.27 7.52 7.06
C VAL A 40 13.13 6.68 6.50
N VAL A 41 12.06 7.34 6.04
CA VAL A 41 10.98 6.70 5.29
C VAL A 41 11.48 6.38 3.88
N ILE A 42 11.50 5.11 3.51
CA ILE A 42 11.99 4.65 2.18
C ILE A 42 10.86 4.31 1.21
N ASP A 43 9.69 3.91 1.73
CA ASP A 43 8.53 3.58 0.92
C ASP A 43 7.25 3.63 1.77
N GLN A 44 6.11 3.81 1.11
CA GLN A 44 4.80 3.73 1.73
C GLN A 44 3.83 2.98 0.80
N ASN A 45 2.91 2.23 1.39
CA ASN A 45 1.80 1.62 0.68
C ASN A 45 0.49 1.96 1.38
N LEU A 46 -0.23 2.90 0.76
CA LEU A 46 -1.55 3.43 1.10
C LEU A 46 -2.63 2.86 0.18
N SER A 47 -2.38 1.82 -0.63
CA SER A 47 -3.38 1.21 -1.53
C SER A 47 -3.89 -0.10 -0.92
N SER A 48 -2.98 -1.06 -0.84
CA SER A 48 -3.27 -2.44 -0.42
C SER A 48 -2.01 -2.96 0.29
N PRO A 49 -1.78 -2.58 1.57
CA PRO A 49 -0.59 -2.97 2.30
C PRO A 49 -0.52 -4.49 2.43
N THR A 50 0.70 -5.05 2.33
CA THR A 50 0.98 -6.48 2.42
C THR A 50 2.05 -6.79 3.47
N GLY A 51 2.05 -8.03 3.96
CA GLY A 51 2.91 -8.55 5.02
C GLY A 51 2.21 -8.77 6.37
N ILE A 52 0.92 -8.47 6.53
CA ILE A 52 0.25 -8.58 7.84
C ILE A 52 0.21 -10.04 8.31
N GLU A 53 -0.04 -10.98 7.40
CA GLU A 53 0.02 -12.42 7.69
C GLU A 53 1.44 -12.82 8.16
N LEU A 54 2.49 -12.32 7.50
CA LEU A 54 3.85 -12.60 7.95
C LEU A 54 4.08 -12.02 9.34
N LEU A 55 3.70 -10.77 9.59
CA LEU A 55 3.87 -10.14 10.90
C LEU A 55 3.22 -10.98 12.01
N ALA A 56 1.98 -11.43 11.81
CA ALA A 56 1.30 -12.30 12.75
C ALA A 56 2.07 -13.61 13.01
N ARG A 57 2.61 -14.25 11.97
CA ARG A 57 3.44 -15.46 12.11
C ARG A 57 4.76 -15.20 12.83
N LEU A 58 5.40 -14.04 12.59
CA LEU A 58 6.63 -13.65 13.28
C LEU A 58 6.39 -13.33 14.76
N ILE A 59 5.26 -12.68 15.08
CA ILE A 59 4.84 -12.43 16.46
C ILE A 59 4.65 -13.74 17.20
N ASP A 60 3.91 -14.69 16.62
CA ASP A 60 3.63 -16.00 17.23
C ASP A 60 4.93 -16.78 17.56
N ARG A 61 5.94 -16.68 16.69
CA ARG A 61 7.26 -17.27 16.93
C ARG A 61 8.06 -16.63 18.06
N SER A 62 7.81 -15.36 18.40
CA SER A 62 8.69 -14.56 19.26
C SER A 62 8.60 -14.84 20.78
N ARG A 63 7.71 -15.75 21.22
CA ARG A 63 7.52 -16.31 22.59
C ARG A 63 7.38 -15.34 23.81
N ALA A 64 8.15 -14.26 23.94
CA ALA A 64 8.23 -13.44 25.16
C ALA A 64 7.59 -12.04 25.02
N GLU A 65 7.64 -11.40 23.84
CA GLU A 65 7.02 -10.09 23.56
C GLU A 65 5.74 -10.22 22.69
N SER A 66 5.37 -11.47 22.40
CA SER A 66 4.34 -11.83 21.44
C SER A 66 2.92 -11.41 21.86
N ILE A 67 2.59 -11.47 23.16
CA ILE A 67 1.21 -11.23 23.62
C ILE A 67 0.79 -9.77 23.43
N THR A 68 1.65 -8.81 23.80
CA THR A 68 1.35 -7.38 23.63
C THR A 68 1.29 -7.01 22.15
N ALA A 69 2.25 -7.46 21.35
CA ALA A 69 2.25 -7.23 19.90
C ALA A 69 1.04 -7.87 19.21
N PHE A 70 0.64 -9.08 19.62
CA PHE A 70 -0.54 -9.77 19.08
C PHE A 70 -1.83 -9.05 19.48
N ASN A 71 -1.94 -8.60 20.73
CA ASN A 71 -3.07 -7.81 21.21
C ASN A 71 -3.16 -6.46 20.49
N ASP A 72 -2.03 -5.78 20.30
CA ASP A 72 -1.98 -4.49 19.62
C ASP A 72 -2.31 -4.62 18.12
N LEU A 73 -1.84 -5.69 17.46
CA LEU A 73 -2.24 -6.03 16.09
C LEU A 73 -3.73 -6.36 16.04
N GLY A 74 -4.23 -7.17 16.98
CA GLY A 74 -5.64 -7.53 17.10
C GLY A 74 -6.55 -6.31 17.27
N ARG A 75 -6.16 -5.36 18.13
CA ARG A 75 -6.86 -4.07 18.30
C ARG A 75 -6.85 -3.24 17.03
N TRP A 76 -5.69 -3.12 16.36
CA TRP A 76 -5.61 -2.43 15.07
C TRP A 76 -6.58 -2.99 14.04
N MET A 77 -6.65 -4.31 13.94
CA MET A 77 -7.55 -5.01 13.03
C MET A 77 -9.02 -4.84 13.45
N ALA A 78 -9.33 -4.93 14.74
CA ALA A 78 -10.69 -4.75 15.27
C ALA A 78 -11.18 -3.29 15.13
N ASP A 79 -10.33 -2.30 15.40
CA ASP A 79 -10.66 -0.88 15.19
C ASP A 79 -10.89 -0.58 13.72
N SER A 80 -10.10 -1.23 12.84
CA SER A 80 -10.36 -1.18 11.41
C SER A 80 -11.79 -1.67 11.12
N VAL A 81 -12.24 -2.80 11.67
CA VAL A 81 -13.63 -3.30 11.50
C VAL A 81 -14.69 -2.36 12.08
N GLY A 82 -14.51 -1.94 13.32
CA GLY A 82 -15.48 -1.13 14.06
C GLY A 82 -15.68 0.27 13.47
N MET A 83 -14.68 0.78 12.75
CA MET A 83 -14.77 2.01 11.98
C MET A 83 -15.69 1.89 10.76
N TYR A 84 -15.87 0.68 10.23
CA TYR A 84 -16.52 0.45 8.95
C TYR A 84 -17.97 -0.04 9.06
N SER A 85 -18.38 -0.56 10.21
CA SER A 85 -19.78 -0.95 10.37
C SER A 85 -20.70 0.23 10.71
N GLY A 86 -20.19 1.39 11.12
CA GLY A 86 -21.07 2.50 11.52
C GLY A 86 -22.06 2.12 12.65
N GLY A 87 -21.73 1.09 13.44
CA GLY A 87 -22.61 0.50 14.46
C GLY A 87 -23.44 -0.70 14.00
N SER A 88 -23.37 -1.12 12.72
CA SER A 88 -23.95 -2.38 12.26
C SER A 88 -23.06 -3.59 12.64
N ASP A 89 -23.62 -4.79 12.49
CA ASP A 89 -22.91 -6.05 12.77
C ASP A 89 -21.72 -6.26 11.80
N ALA A 90 -20.66 -6.92 12.26
CA ALA A 90 -19.45 -7.22 11.48
C ALA A 90 -19.76 -8.02 10.20
N SER A 91 -20.89 -8.73 10.17
CA SER A 91 -21.47 -9.42 9.00
C SER A 91 -21.77 -8.51 7.79
N SER A 92 -21.66 -7.20 7.94
CA SER A 92 -21.82 -6.20 6.87
C SER A 92 -20.53 -5.70 6.24
N THR A 93 -19.38 -6.27 6.61
CA THR A 93 -18.07 -5.97 6.02
C THR A 93 -17.55 -7.14 5.20
N VAL A 94 -16.97 -6.84 4.04
CA VAL A 94 -16.28 -7.82 3.20
C VAL A 94 -14.87 -7.36 2.83
N VAL A 95 -13.98 -8.32 2.56
CA VAL A 95 -12.70 -8.09 1.88
C VAL A 95 -12.90 -8.41 0.39
N LEU A 96 -12.83 -7.40 -0.48
CA LEU A 96 -12.93 -7.60 -1.93
C LEU A 96 -11.59 -8.05 -2.48
N ASP A 97 -11.52 -9.31 -2.89
CA ASP A 97 -10.33 -9.94 -3.49
C ASP A 97 -10.51 -10.16 -5.00
N PRO A 98 -9.52 -9.81 -5.85
CA PRO A 98 -9.63 -9.91 -7.31
C PRO A 98 -9.74 -11.36 -7.83
N GLY A 99 -9.50 -12.37 -7.00
CA GLY A 99 -9.70 -13.79 -7.33
C GLY A 99 -8.60 -14.69 -6.77
N ARG A 100 -8.90 -15.99 -6.67
CA ARG A 100 -8.00 -17.04 -6.13
C ARG A 100 -6.59 -17.14 -6.74
N TYR A 101 -6.40 -16.63 -7.96
CA TYR A 101 -5.10 -16.63 -8.65
C TYR A 101 -4.24 -15.40 -8.31
N ASN A 102 -4.76 -14.50 -7.49
CA ASN A 102 -4.02 -13.38 -6.93
C ASN A 102 -2.90 -13.91 -6.01
N PRO A 103 -1.63 -13.52 -6.22
CA PRO A 103 -0.53 -13.90 -5.33
C PRO A 103 -0.77 -13.54 -3.85
N THR A 104 -1.62 -12.55 -3.57
CA THR A 104 -1.95 -12.10 -2.21
C THR A 104 -3.23 -12.72 -1.64
N PHE A 105 -3.85 -13.71 -2.31
CA PHE A 105 -5.11 -14.33 -1.89
C PHE A 105 -5.06 -14.84 -0.44
N ARG A 106 -4.02 -15.60 -0.08
CA ARG A 106 -3.85 -16.14 1.29
C ARG A 106 -3.80 -15.05 2.35
N GLU A 107 -3.12 -13.94 2.05
CA GLU A 107 -3.03 -12.81 2.96
C GLU A 107 -4.38 -12.07 3.07
N ASN A 108 -5.13 -11.98 1.97
CA ASN A 108 -6.46 -11.38 1.98
C ASN A 108 -7.45 -12.23 2.77
N GLU A 109 -7.36 -13.56 2.69
CA GLU A 109 -8.12 -14.48 3.55
C GLU A 109 -7.72 -14.35 5.02
N PHE A 110 -6.41 -14.22 5.30
CA PHE A 110 -5.93 -13.97 6.65
C PHE A 110 -6.52 -12.67 7.21
N LEU A 111 -6.46 -11.58 6.43
CA LEU A 111 -7.04 -10.30 6.80
C LEU A 111 -8.54 -10.45 7.09
N ALA A 112 -9.31 -11.04 6.15
CA ALA A 112 -10.75 -11.26 6.27
C ALA A 112 -11.12 -12.00 7.57
N ARG A 113 -10.48 -13.14 7.83
CA ARG A 113 -10.70 -13.92 9.06
C ARG A 113 -10.40 -13.12 10.31
N THR A 114 -9.32 -12.34 10.28
CA THR A 114 -8.86 -11.64 11.48
C THR A 114 -9.72 -10.42 11.81
N ILE A 115 -10.28 -9.79 10.78
CA ILE A 115 -11.23 -8.68 10.92
C ILE A 115 -12.70 -9.19 11.03
N GLY A 116 -12.93 -10.50 11.11
CA GLY A 116 -14.28 -11.08 11.18
C GLY A 116 -15.16 -10.77 9.95
N ALA A 117 -14.56 -10.44 8.82
CA ALA A 117 -15.24 -10.16 7.55
C ALA A 117 -15.26 -11.40 6.65
N GLN A 118 -16.20 -11.44 5.71
CA GLN A 118 -16.20 -12.44 4.64
C GLN A 118 -15.27 -11.98 3.51
N ILE A 119 -14.54 -12.91 2.89
CA ILE A 119 -13.92 -12.65 1.60
C ILE A 119 -15.00 -12.68 0.52
N ALA A 120 -14.99 -11.73 -0.41
CA ALA A 120 -15.92 -11.65 -1.50
C ALA A 120 -15.18 -11.40 -2.81
N HIS A 121 -15.63 -12.06 -3.87
CA HIS A 121 -15.12 -11.85 -5.22
C HIS A 121 -16.06 -10.93 -6.02
N PRO A 122 -15.55 -10.29 -7.09
CA PRO A 122 -16.33 -9.35 -7.90
C PRO A 122 -17.67 -9.90 -8.39
N GLY A 123 -17.71 -11.19 -8.78
CA GLY A 123 -18.94 -11.86 -9.25
C GLY A 123 -19.99 -12.16 -8.17
N GLU A 124 -19.63 -12.00 -6.89
CA GLU A 124 -20.52 -12.25 -5.75
C GLU A 124 -21.11 -10.94 -5.21
N LEU A 125 -20.58 -9.80 -5.62
CA LEU A 125 -21.07 -8.49 -5.22
C LEU A 125 -21.91 -7.87 -6.34
N VAL A 126 -22.98 -7.19 -5.96
CA VAL A 126 -23.80 -6.41 -6.89
C VAL A 126 -24.08 -5.03 -6.32
N VAL A 127 -23.99 -4.02 -7.18
CA VAL A 127 -24.42 -2.66 -6.87
C VAL A 127 -25.90 -2.52 -7.22
N THR A 128 -26.70 -2.17 -6.22
CA THR A 128 -28.13 -1.88 -6.34
C THR A 128 -28.40 -0.40 -6.15
N LYS A 129 -29.67 0.01 -6.27
CA LYS A 129 -30.10 1.39 -5.95
C LYS A 129 -29.82 1.72 -4.48
N ASP A 130 -29.94 0.74 -3.60
CA ASP A 130 -29.81 0.96 -2.18
C ASP A 130 -28.33 0.95 -1.76
N GLY A 131 -27.42 0.30 -2.50
CA GLY A 131 -25.97 0.23 -2.22
C GLY A 131 -25.34 -1.08 -2.69
N VAL A 132 -24.49 -1.74 -1.89
CA VAL A 132 -23.81 -2.99 -2.30
C VAL A 132 -24.40 -4.20 -1.56
N GLU A 133 -24.63 -5.28 -2.27
CA GLU A 133 -25.11 -6.55 -1.72
C GLU A 133 -24.16 -7.70 -2.07
N LEU A 134 -23.93 -8.60 -1.11
CA LEU A 134 -23.30 -9.89 -1.33
C LEU A 134 -24.38 -10.92 -1.66
N VAL A 135 -24.22 -11.61 -2.78
CA VAL A 135 -25.11 -12.64 -3.30
C VAL A 135 -24.52 -14.02 -3.01
N SER A 136 -25.19 -14.79 -2.17
CA SER A 136 -24.83 -16.18 -1.86
C SER A 136 -26.03 -17.09 -2.12
N GLY A 137 -26.06 -17.69 -3.31
CA GLY A 137 -27.23 -18.42 -3.81
C GLY A 137 -28.45 -17.50 -3.90
N ILE A 138 -29.50 -17.80 -3.14
CA ILE A 138 -30.72 -16.97 -3.06
C ILE A 138 -30.63 -15.85 -2.00
N LYS A 139 -29.65 -15.91 -1.09
CA LYS A 139 -29.51 -14.94 -0.01
C LYS A 139 -28.79 -13.70 -0.52
N ARG A 140 -29.34 -12.54 -0.21
CA ARG A 140 -28.68 -11.24 -0.42
C ARG A 140 -28.42 -10.61 0.93
N THR A 141 -27.16 -10.23 1.16
CA THR A 141 -26.72 -9.61 2.41
C THR A 141 -26.24 -8.21 2.13
N ARG A 142 -26.76 -7.23 2.86
CA ARG A 142 -26.34 -5.84 2.71
C ARG A 142 -24.89 -5.67 3.16
N ILE A 143 -24.06 -5.09 2.30
CA ILE A 143 -22.69 -4.71 2.62
C ILE A 143 -22.64 -3.21 2.88
N HIS A 144 -22.16 -2.84 4.06
CA HIS A 144 -21.93 -1.46 4.47
C HIS A 144 -20.51 -1.02 4.17
N SER A 145 -19.56 -1.95 4.17
CA SER A 145 -18.15 -1.63 3.96
C SER A 145 -17.37 -2.70 3.25
N ILE A 146 -16.41 -2.25 2.45
CA ILE A 146 -15.53 -3.11 1.67
C ILE A 146 -14.08 -2.71 1.94
N VAL A 147 -13.31 -3.67 2.46
CA VAL A 147 -11.85 -3.60 2.43
C VAL A 147 -11.39 -4.04 1.06
N ARG A 148 -11.06 -3.09 0.18
CA ARG A 148 -10.64 -3.38 -1.19
C ARG A 148 -9.21 -3.89 -1.23
N ARG A 149 -8.97 -4.96 -1.99
CA ARG A 149 -7.64 -5.51 -2.31
C ARG A 149 -7.39 -5.48 -3.83
N VAL A 150 -8.07 -4.56 -4.50
CA VAL A 150 -8.02 -4.30 -5.94
C VAL A 150 -7.58 -2.85 -6.14
N ASP A 151 -6.62 -2.59 -7.02
CA ASP A 151 -6.11 -1.26 -7.32
C ASP A 151 -7.16 -0.34 -7.98
N ASP A 152 -7.01 0.98 -7.81
CA ASP A 152 -8.01 1.97 -8.23
C ASP A 152 -8.37 1.87 -9.72
N ASP A 153 -7.41 1.62 -10.62
CA ASP A 153 -7.65 1.61 -12.06
C ASP A 153 -8.50 0.40 -12.51
N LEU A 154 -8.53 -0.66 -11.69
CA LEU A 154 -9.32 -1.86 -11.91
C LEU A 154 -10.60 -1.89 -11.06
N LEU A 155 -10.81 -0.94 -10.15
CA LEU A 155 -11.84 -1.02 -9.12
C LEU A 155 -13.28 -0.94 -9.66
N ASP A 156 -13.53 -0.07 -10.63
CA ASP A 156 -14.86 0.12 -11.24
C ASP A 156 -14.71 0.39 -12.75
N PRO A 157 -15.15 -0.52 -13.63
CA PRO A 157 -15.04 -0.33 -15.07
C PRO A 157 -15.86 0.83 -15.62
N ASN A 158 -16.86 1.33 -14.88
CA ASN A 158 -17.64 2.51 -15.28
C ASN A 158 -16.88 3.83 -15.03
N CYS A 159 -15.86 3.81 -14.18
CA CYS A 159 -15.11 5.02 -13.81
C CYS A 159 -13.66 5.00 -14.32
N PHE A 160 -13.02 3.84 -14.33
CA PHE A 160 -11.59 3.71 -14.62
C PHE A 160 -11.34 2.95 -15.93
N ARG A 161 -10.93 1.68 -15.83
CA ARG A 161 -10.63 0.82 -16.98
C ARG A 161 -11.86 -0.01 -17.36
N PRO A 162 -12.46 0.23 -18.54
CA PRO A 162 -13.66 -0.50 -18.97
C PRO A 162 -13.40 -1.99 -19.23
N ASP A 163 -12.14 -2.39 -19.40
CA ASP A 163 -11.70 -3.78 -19.58
C ASP A 163 -11.41 -4.49 -18.25
N SER A 164 -11.66 -3.86 -17.09
CA SER A 164 -11.48 -4.51 -15.79
C SER A 164 -12.47 -5.66 -15.59
N LEU A 165 -11.93 -6.85 -15.33
CA LEU A 165 -12.71 -8.05 -14.97
C LEU A 165 -12.74 -8.32 -13.46
N VAL A 166 -11.98 -7.53 -12.68
CA VAL A 166 -11.80 -7.73 -11.23
C VAL A 166 -12.40 -6.60 -10.40
N GLY A 167 -13.01 -5.61 -11.06
CA GLY A 167 -13.73 -4.50 -10.43
C GLY A 167 -15.22 -4.79 -10.26
N LEU A 168 -15.91 -3.87 -9.59
CA LEU A 168 -17.34 -3.91 -9.37
C LEU A 168 -18.02 -2.72 -10.08
N PRO A 169 -18.77 -2.94 -11.18
CA PRO A 169 -19.42 -1.86 -11.92
C PRO A 169 -20.36 -1.02 -11.04
N GLY A 170 -20.12 0.30 -11.00
CA GLY A 170 -20.93 1.25 -10.23
C GLY A 170 -20.52 1.40 -8.77
N LEU A 171 -19.47 0.72 -8.32
CA LEU A 171 -18.96 0.81 -6.96
C LEU A 171 -18.51 2.23 -6.60
N CYS A 172 -17.83 2.94 -7.51
CA CYS A 172 -17.40 4.30 -7.25
C CYS A 172 -18.58 5.24 -7.03
N LYS A 173 -19.67 5.06 -7.79
CA LYS A 173 -20.92 5.81 -7.58
C LYS A 173 -21.57 5.46 -6.24
N ALA A 174 -21.66 4.18 -5.89
CA ALA A 174 -22.21 3.77 -4.60
C ALA A 174 -21.42 4.34 -3.42
N TRP A 175 -20.09 4.38 -3.53
CA TRP A 175 -19.21 5.00 -2.55
C TRP A 175 -19.41 6.52 -2.47
N LYS A 176 -19.42 7.22 -3.63
CA LYS A 176 -19.70 8.66 -3.72
C LYS A 176 -21.03 9.07 -3.08
N ASP A 177 -22.06 8.24 -3.28
CA ASP A 177 -23.39 8.47 -2.71
C ASP A 177 -23.47 8.11 -1.20
N GLY A 178 -22.38 7.64 -0.60
CA GLY A 178 -22.33 7.21 0.81
C GLY A 178 -23.12 5.93 1.10
N ARG A 179 -23.39 5.12 0.07
CA ARG A 179 -24.16 3.87 0.20
C ARG A 179 -23.29 2.68 0.63
N VAL A 180 -21.97 2.82 0.55
CA VAL A 180 -20.95 1.86 1.00
C VAL A 180 -19.66 2.61 1.36
N ASN A 181 -18.92 2.17 2.38
CA ASN A 181 -17.58 2.68 2.67
C ASN A 181 -16.50 1.80 2.02
N LEU A 182 -15.40 2.43 1.61
CA LEU A 182 -14.27 1.76 0.96
C LEU A 182 -12.98 1.98 1.73
N VAL A 183 -12.21 0.91 1.88
CA VAL A 183 -10.98 0.86 2.66
C VAL A 183 -9.91 0.13 1.85
N ASN A 184 -8.94 0.81 1.26
CA ASN A 184 -8.77 2.25 1.26
C ASN A 184 -9.74 2.92 0.26
N PRO A 185 -10.05 4.21 0.40
CA PRO A 185 -10.95 4.91 -0.52
C PRO A 185 -10.34 4.99 -1.94
N PRO A 186 -11.16 5.13 -2.99
CA PRO A 186 -10.69 5.44 -4.33
C PRO A 186 -9.77 6.67 -4.32
N GLY A 187 -8.62 6.56 -4.96
CA GLY A 187 -7.58 7.60 -5.04
C GLY A 187 -6.41 7.40 -4.09
N SER A 188 -6.53 6.49 -3.15
CA SER A 188 -5.43 6.13 -2.26
C SER A 188 -4.26 5.44 -3.01
N SER A 189 -4.50 4.81 -4.16
CA SER A 189 -3.42 4.29 -5.01
C SER A 189 -2.59 5.41 -5.66
N ALA A 190 -3.16 6.60 -5.87
CA ALA A 190 -2.40 7.75 -6.37
C ALA A 190 -1.44 8.33 -5.33
N ALA A 191 -1.77 8.22 -4.04
CA ALA A 191 -0.87 8.63 -2.97
C ALA A 191 0.40 7.76 -2.90
N ASN A 192 0.39 6.57 -3.51
CA ASN A 192 1.56 5.69 -3.64
C ASN A 192 2.47 6.03 -4.83
N ILE A 193 2.08 6.96 -5.71
CA ILE A 193 2.95 7.36 -6.82
C ILE A 193 4.22 7.94 -6.21
N ARG A 194 5.38 7.42 -6.63
CA ARG A 194 6.65 7.69 -5.92
C ARG A 194 7.06 9.15 -5.99
N SER A 195 6.80 9.81 -7.12
CA SER A 195 7.00 11.24 -7.23
C SER A 195 5.99 12.07 -6.43
N VAL A 196 4.77 11.56 -6.20
CA VAL A 196 3.80 12.20 -5.28
C VAL A 196 4.25 12.02 -3.83
N ALA A 197 4.81 10.87 -3.46
CA ALA A 197 5.31 10.62 -2.11
C ALA A 197 6.41 11.61 -1.70
N GLN A 198 7.22 12.11 -2.64
CA GLN A 198 8.21 13.17 -2.37
C GLN A 198 7.58 14.49 -1.92
N LEU A 199 6.28 14.70 -2.16
CA LEU A 199 5.55 15.89 -1.73
C LEU A 199 5.01 15.77 -0.31
N ILE A 200 5.07 14.59 0.34
CA ILE A 200 4.56 14.38 1.70
C ILE A 200 5.10 15.40 2.71
N PRO A 201 6.41 15.72 2.75
CA PRO A 201 6.92 16.77 3.63
C PRO A 201 6.22 18.13 3.47
N THR A 202 5.94 18.50 2.21
CA THR A 202 5.21 19.73 1.89
C THR A 202 3.74 19.60 2.28
N MET A 203 3.10 18.45 2.03
CA MET A 203 1.72 18.20 2.45
C MET A 203 1.55 18.30 3.98
N ILE A 204 2.50 17.81 4.77
CA ILE A 204 2.49 17.93 6.23
C ILE A 204 2.52 19.41 6.63
N ARG A 205 3.45 20.20 6.07
CA ARG A 205 3.52 21.64 6.36
C ARG A 205 2.26 22.40 5.94
N GLU A 206 1.76 22.16 4.73
CA GLU A 206 0.63 22.90 4.17
C GLU A 206 -0.72 22.51 4.81
N PHE A 207 -0.95 21.22 5.07
CA PHE A 207 -2.24 20.74 5.58
C PHE A 207 -2.31 20.60 7.10
N LEU A 208 -1.19 20.34 7.77
CA LEU A 208 -1.15 20.18 9.23
C LEU A 208 -0.49 21.37 9.93
N GLY A 209 0.28 22.21 9.22
CA GLY A 209 1.03 23.30 9.84
C GLY A 209 2.19 22.81 10.72
N GLU A 210 2.64 21.57 10.51
CA GLU A 210 3.68 20.91 11.30
C GLU A 210 4.95 20.67 10.48
N GLU A 211 6.09 20.49 11.15
CA GLU A 211 7.29 19.97 10.48
C GLU A 211 7.30 18.44 10.48
N PRO A 212 7.68 17.79 9.36
CA PRO A 212 7.78 16.33 9.29
C PRO A 212 8.74 15.79 10.35
N ALA A 213 8.24 14.92 11.22
CA ALA A 213 9.06 14.29 12.27
C ALA A 213 10.10 13.30 11.70
N LEU A 214 9.84 12.74 10.53
CA LEU A 214 10.75 11.81 9.83
C LEU A 214 11.14 12.34 8.46
N GLN A 215 12.38 12.10 8.09
CA GLN A 215 12.85 12.39 6.73
C GLN A 215 12.35 11.32 5.76
N ILE A 216 12.02 11.72 4.54
CA ILE A 216 11.77 10.80 3.43
C ILE A 216 13.04 10.67 2.59
N ALA A 217 13.32 9.46 2.13
CA ALA A 217 14.44 9.21 1.24
C ALA A 217 14.26 10.03 -0.06
N SER A 218 15.28 10.83 -0.37
CA SER A 218 15.29 11.64 -1.59
C SER A 218 15.26 10.73 -2.82
N SER A 219 14.38 11.05 -3.76
CA SER A 219 14.31 10.36 -5.04
C SER A 219 14.11 11.35 -6.18
N GLN A 220 14.57 10.95 -7.36
CA GLN A 220 14.59 11.77 -8.56
C GLN A 220 13.88 11.02 -9.68
N GLU A 221 13.00 11.70 -10.41
CA GLU A 221 12.44 11.14 -11.63
C GLU A 221 13.55 10.97 -12.68
N CYS A 222 13.61 9.82 -13.33
CA CYS A 222 14.60 9.57 -14.37
C CYS A 222 14.36 10.43 -15.63
N SER A 223 13.22 11.15 -15.69
CA SER A 223 12.90 12.17 -16.71
C SER A 223 13.76 13.43 -16.57
N ALA A 224 14.29 13.73 -15.37
CA ALA A 224 15.17 14.86 -15.16
C ALA A 224 16.54 14.61 -15.83
N PRO A 225 17.05 15.54 -16.66
CA PRO A 225 18.29 15.32 -17.42
C PRO A 225 19.49 14.93 -16.56
N ASP A 226 19.68 15.61 -15.42
CA ASP A 226 20.80 15.36 -14.52
C ASP A 226 20.69 13.98 -13.83
N ALA A 227 19.48 13.61 -13.42
CA ALA A 227 19.17 12.31 -12.85
C ALA A 227 19.48 11.18 -13.85
N LEU A 228 19.02 11.33 -15.09
CA LEU A 228 19.25 10.35 -16.15
C LEU A 228 20.74 10.19 -16.46
N GLN A 229 21.48 11.30 -16.56
CA GLN A 229 22.92 11.26 -16.81
C GLN A 229 23.66 10.58 -15.66
N ALA A 230 23.32 10.92 -14.41
CA ALA A 230 23.91 10.29 -13.23
C ALA A 230 23.65 8.77 -13.20
N LEU A 231 22.42 8.34 -13.49
CA LEU A 231 22.04 6.93 -13.55
C LEU A 231 22.82 6.17 -14.63
N ILE A 232 22.93 6.74 -15.84
CA ILE A 232 23.66 6.10 -16.95
C ILE A 232 25.15 5.98 -16.62
N LYS A 233 25.73 6.99 -15.97
CA LYS A 233 27.16 7.02 -15.65
C LYS A 233 27.52 6.07 -14.51
N HIS A 234 26.65 5.94 -13.51
CA HIS A 234 26.92 5.18 -12.29
C HIS A 234 25.72 4.30 -11.88
N PRO A 235 25.27 3.35 -12.73
CA PRO A 235 24.05 2.59 -12.48
C PRO A 235 24.10 1.77 -11.18
N THR A 236 25.29 1.33 -10.77
CA THR A 236 25.50 0.53 -9.56
C THR A 236 25.23 1.30 -8.26
N ARG A 237 25.13 2.63 -8.29
CA ARG A 237 24.91 3.48 -7.09
C ARG A 237 23.45 3.73 -6.76
N PHE A 238 22.52 3.28 -7.61
CA PHE A 238 21.11 3.64 -7.51
C PHE A 238 20.20 2.42 -7.36
N ALA A 239 19.11 2.62 -6.61
CA ALA A 239 17.92 1.80 -6.74
C ALA A 239 16.97 2.46 -7.74
N VAL A 240 16.45 1.69 -8.70
CA VAL A 240 15.50 2.17 -9.73
C VAL A 240 14.21 1.38 -9.65
N ARG A 241 13.08 2.09 -9.66
CA ARG A 241 11.74 1.52 -9.61
C ARG A 241 10.83 2.19 -10.62
N THR A 242 9.71 1.54 -10.94
CA THR A 242 8.62 2.22 -11.65
C THR A 242 8.00 3.29 -10.76
N ASN A 243 7.65 4.43 -11.35
CA ASN A 243 6.93 5.51 -10.67
C ASN A 243 5.44 5.18 -10.47
N ASP A 244 4.90 4.27 -11.29
CA ASP A 244 3.55 3.73 -11.18
C ASP A 244 3.54 2.54 -10.18
N PRO A 245 2.94 2.69 -8.98
CA PRO A 245 2.96 1.68 -7.94
C PRO A 245 1.94 0.56 -8.18
N MET A 246 0.97 0.77 -9.09
CA MET A 246 -0.11 -0.18 -9.41
C MET A 246 0.38 -1.22 -10.43
N HIS A 247 1.37 -0.84 -11.22
CA HIS A 247 2.04 -1.71 -12.19
C HIS A 247 3.53 -1.85 -11.83
N PRO A 248 3.86 -2.41 -10.66
CA PRO A 248 5.24 -2.46 -10.20
C PRO A 248 6.06 -3.40 -11.08
N ALA A 249 7.17 -2.90 -11.63
CA ALA A 249 8.22 -3.78 -12.14
C ALA A 249 9.11 -4.23 -10.99
N ARG A 250 9.84 -5.33 -11.20
CA ARG A 250 10.88 -5.76 -10.25
C ARG A 250 11.86 -4.59 -10.02
N PRO A 251 12.08 -4.17 -8.76
CA PRO A 251 13.06 -3.13 -8.45
C PRO A 251 14.46 -3.53 -8.92
N TYR A 252 15.20 -2.56 -9.43
CA TYR A 252 16.63 -2.69 -9.71
C TYR A 252 17.42 -2.14 -8.52
N PHE A 253 18.42 -2.88 -8.06
CA PHE A 253 19.38 -2.45 -7.03
C PHE A 253 20.78 -2.61 -7.61
N GLY A 254 21.47 -1.48 -7.80
CA GLY A 254 22.67 -1.43 -8.61
C GLY A 254 23.83 -2.32 -8.16
N ASP A 255 24.03 -2.48 -6.85
CA ASP A 255 25.19 -3.19 -6.30
C ASP A 255 25.06 -4.73 -6.40
N ALA A 256 23.83 -5.26 -6.34
CA ALA A 256 23.56 -6.69 -6.55
C ALA A 256 23.19 -7.06 -7.99
N ALA A 257 22.98 -6.08 -8.87
CA ALA A 257 22.49 -6.36 -10.21
C ALA A 257 23.58 -6.95 -11.10
N SER A 258 23.23 -8.02 -11.81
CA SER A 258 24.04 -8.53 -12.90
C SER A 258 24.19 -7.51 -14.04
N THR A 259 25.20 -7.70 -14.88
CA THR A 259 25.38 -6.89 -16.11
C THR A 259 24.14 -6.95 -16.99
N ALA A 260 23.49 -8.10 -17.11
CA ALA A 260 22.28 -8.28 -17.90
C ALA A 260 21.09 -7.48 -17.34
N GLU A 261 20.88 -7.52 -16.01
CA GLU A 261 19.84 -6.73 -15.33
C GLU A 261 20.09 -5.23 -15.49
N THR A 262 21.35 -4.80 -15.37
CA THR A 262 21.76 -3.40 -15.55
C THR A 262 21.48 -2.91 -16.97
N LEU A 263 21.85 -3.68 -18.00
CA LEU A 263 21.57 -3.33 -19.39
C LEU A 263 20.06 -3.29 -19.68
N SER A 264 19.30 -4.26 -19.17
CA SER A 264 17.84 -4.30 -19.31
C SER A 264 17.18 -3.08 -18.65
N MET A 265 17.59 -2.75 -17.43
CA MET A 265 17.11 -1.56 -16.72
C MET A 265 17.42 -0.29 -17.50
N LEU A 266 18.66 -0.08 -17.94
CA LEU A 266 19.07 1.12 -18.69
C LEU A 266 18.31 1.25 -20.02
N ASN A 267 18.09 0.14 -20.73
CA ASN A 267 17.31 0.16 -21.97
C ASN A 267 15.85 0.56 -21.72
N ASN A 268 15.24 0.03 -20.65
CA ASN A 268 13.88 0.40 -20.27
C ASN A 268 13.76 1.88 -19.89
N VAL A 269 14.71 2.39 -19.10
CA VAL A 269 14.76 3.80 -18.70
C VAL A 269 14.97 4.71 -19.91
N ARG A 270 15.89 4.38 -20.82
CA ARG A 270 16.12 5.18 -22.05
C ARG A 270 14.90 5.24 -22.96
N ARG A 271 14.13 4.16 -23.03
CA ARG A 271 12.92 4.09 -23.86
C ARG A 271 11.84 5.04 -23.37
N ASP A 272 11.65 5.14 -22.05
CA ASP A 272 10.65 6.03 -21.46
C ASP A 272 11.04 6.39 -20.01
N PRO A 273 11.89 7.41 -19.82
CA PRO A 273 12.42 7.75 -18.51
C PRO A 273 11.34 8.25 -17.54
N SER A 274 10.22 8.77 -18.05
CA SER A 274 9.09 9.28 -17.25
C SER A 274 8.41 8.20 -16.40
N LYS A 275 8.62 6.92 -16.74
CA LYS A 275 8.08 5.78 -16.00
C LYS A 275 8.91 5.38 -14.79
N PHE A 276 10.11 5.94 -14.63
CA PHE A 276 11.07 5.47 -13.63
C PHE A 276 11.44 6.58 -12.65
N ILE A 277 11.68 6.15 -11.43
CA ILE A 277 12.22 6.98 -10.37
C ILE A 277 13.44 6.27 -9.79
N MET A 278 14.43 7.04 -9.38
CA MET A 278 15.65 6.53 -8.79
C MET A 278 15.93 7.16 -7.44
N ARG A 279 16.65 6.44 -6.59
CA ARG A 279 17.25 6.95 -5.36
C ARG A 279 18.66 6.40 -5.21
N SER A 280 19.51 7.07 -4.45
CA SER A 280 20.76 6.47 -3.98
C SER A 280 20.48 5.19 -3.18
N LEU A 281 21.38 4.23 -3.27
CA LEU A 281 21.35 3.04 -2.40
C LEU A 281 21.50 3.44 -0.93
N LEU A 282 20.92 2.64 -0.03
CA LEU A 282 21.00 2.87 1.42
C LEU A 282 21.53 1.60 2.09
N PRO A 283 22.58 1.68 2.93
CA PRO A 283 23.27 2.89 3.39
C PRO A 283 24.24 3.47 2.35
N ASP A 284 24.55 4.77 2.47
CA ASP A 284 25.66 5.42 1.74
C ASP A 284 27.06 5.05 2.34
N SER A 285 27.12 4.19 3.38
CA SER A 285 28.33 3.77 4.10
C SER A 285 28.31 2.28 4.51
N ASP A 286 29.48 1.69 4.78
CA ASP A 286 29.69 0.27 5.18
C ASP A 286 28.93 -0.20 6.46
N THR A 287 28.15 0.68 7.09
CA THR A 287 27.38 0.41 8.30
C THR A 287 26.00 -0.18 7.97
N ARG A 288 25.82 -1.48 8.25
CA ARG A 288 24.56 -2.21 8.02
C ARG A 288 23.42 -1.61 8.85
N GLY A 289 22.46 -0.96 8.19
CA GLY A 289 21.20 -0.54 8.81
C GLY A 289 20.15 -1.66 8.80
N PHE A 290 18.97 -1.34 9.30
CA PHE A 290 17.81 -2.25 9.32
C PHE A 290 16.63 -1.62 8.57
N SER A 291 15.90 -2.44 7.81
CA SER A 291 14.61 -2.06 7.25
C SER A 291 13.51 -2.50 8.19
N LEU A 292 12.60 -1.60 8.56
CA LEU A 292 11.44 -1.90 9.39
C LEU A 292 10.16 -1.53 8.64
N ARG A 293 9.28 -2.50 8.40
CA ARG A 293 7.92 -2.25 7.94
C ARG A 293 6.99 -2.16 9.13
N VAL A 294 6.38 -1.00 9.32
CA VAL A 294 5.29 -0.79 10.28
C VAL A 294 3.95 -0.71 9.55
N PHE A 295 2.89 -1.10 10.23
CA PHE A 295 1.52 -0.98 9.72
C PHE A 295 0.79 0.08 10.52
N SER A 296 -0.17 0.76 9.90
CA SER A 296 -1.01 1.74 10.58
C SER A 296 -2.39 1.82 9.97
N SER A 297 -3.34 2.38 10.72
CA SER A 297 -4.67 2.72 10.23
C SER A 297 -5.06 4.13 10.63
N MET A 298 -5.97 4.70 9.84
CA MET A 298 -6.57 6.00 10.13
C MET A 298 -8.08 5.93 9.86
N GLY A 299 -8.87 6.36 10.85
CA GLY A 299 -10.23 6.82 10.61
C GLY A 299 -10.77 7.66 11.74
N LYS A 300 -11.34 7.07 12.82
CA LYS A 300 -11.72 7.89 14.00
C LYS A 300 -10.50 8.46 14.72
N GLY A 301 -9.39 7.74 14.68
CA GLY A 301 -8.09 8.17 15.15
C GLY A 301 -6.99 7.45 14.38
N PHE A 302 -5.75 7.84 14.63
CA PHE A 302 -4.56 7.16 14.13
C PHE A 302 -4.18 6.03 15.07
N TYR A 303 -3.90 4.85 14.53
CA TYR A 303 -3.38 3.72 15.28
C TYR A 303 -2.20 3.08 14.55
N MET A 304 -1.16 2.75 15.30
CA MET A 304 -0.01 1.98 14.82
C MET A 304 0.27 0.89 15.85
N PRO A 305 0.11 -0.40 15.53
CA PRO A 305 0.55 -1.46 16.42
C PRO A 305 2.04 -1.30 16.71
N ARG A 306 2.44 -1.57 17.95
CA ARG A 306 3.84 -1.48 18.37
C ARG A 306 4.63 -2.72 17.96
N CYS A 307 4.47 -3.10 16.70
CA CYS A 307 5.20 -4.18 16.09
C CYS A 307 5.42 -3.92 14.60
N GLY A 308 6.46 -4.52 14.07
CA GLY A 308 6.80 -4.40 12.66
C GLY A 308 7.65 -5.54 12.16
N ILE A 309 7.72 -5.66 10.84
CA ILE A 309 8.55 -6.64 10.16
C ILE A 309 9.92 -6.00 9.94
N GLY A 310 10.89 -6.40 10.72
CA GLY A 310 12.26 -5.95 10.54
C GLY A 310 13.09 -6.93 9.72
N ARG A 311 14.01 -6.37 8.94
CA ARG A 311 14.94 -7.07 8.06
C ARG A 311 16.31 -6.42 8.17
N GLN A 312 17.37 -7.20 8.20
CA GLN A 312 18.71 -6.66 8.03
C GLN A 312 18.86 -6.18 6.58
N CYS A 313 19.33 -4.96 6.36
CA CYS A 313 19.65 -4.51 5.01
C CYS A 313 20.82 -5.33 4.47
N GLN A 314 20.70 -5.84 3.25
CA GLN A 314 21.82 -6.50 2.58
C GLN A 314 22.83 -5.44 2.11
N SER A 315 24.07 -5.88 1.88
CA SER A 315 25.16 -5.00 1.44
C SER A 315 24.86 -4.30 0.11
N ASP A 316 23.91 -4.82 -0.67
CA ASP A 316 23.53 -4.34 -1.99
C ASP A 316 22.63 -3.08 -2.00
N GLY A 317 22.37 -2.51 -0.82
CA GLY A 317 21.49 -1.37 -0.62
C GLY A 317 20.00 -1.66 -0.90
N GLY A 318 19.68 -2.94 -1.08
CA GLY A 318 18.34 -3.48 -1.21
C GLY A 318 17.84 -4.05 0.12
N ALA A 319 16.57 -3.80 0.42
CA ALA A 319 15.81 -4.79 1.16
C ALA A 319 15.48 -5.88 0.15
N THR A 320 16.16 -7.03 0.23
CA THR A 320 15.92 -8.16 -0.67
C THR A 320 14.43 -8.47 -0.70
N VAL A 321 13.93 -8.65 -1.91
CA VAL A 321 12.53 -8.52 -2.32
C VAL A 321 11.62 -9.68 -1.85
N ALA A 322 12.10 -10.56 -0.97
CA ALA A 322 11.27 -11.61 -0.39
C ALA A 322 10.97 -11.31 1.08
N ILE A 323 9.74 -10.86 1.34
CA ILE A 323 9.12 -10.92 2.67
C ILE A 323 8.88 -12.41 2.94
N ASN A 324 9.81 -13.06 3.65
CA ASN A 324 9.71 -14.47 4.00
C ASN A 324 10.22 -14.74 5.41
N ASP A 325 9.97 -15.95 5.86
CA ASP A 325 10.21 -16.43 7.22
C ASP A 325 11.69 -16.50 7.62
N ASP A 326 12.59 -16.57 6.64
CA ASP A 326 14.00 -16.88 6.86
C ASP A 326 14.86 -15.62 7.09
N VAL A 327 14.37 -14.45 6.65
CA VAL A 327 15.13 -13.19 6.68
C VAL A 327 14.42 -12.06 7.44
N SER A 328 13.30 -12.37 8.10
CA SER A 328 12.46 -11.37 8.78
C SER A 328 12.30 -11.71 10.27
N ALA A 329 12.32 -10.68 11.12
CA ALA A 329 12.02 -10.79 12.54
C ALA A 329 10.90 -9.81 12.93
N CYS A 330 10.12 -10.17 13.95
CA CYS A 330 9.21 -9.23 14.59
C CYS A 330 10.01 -8.31 15.50
N PHE A 331 9.85 -7.00 15.33
CA PHE A 331 10.29 -6.01 16.32
C PHE A 331 9.09 -5.61 17.15
N VAL A 332 9.25 -5.52 18.48
CA VAL A 332 8.24 -5.03 19.42
C VAL A 332 8.85 -3.83 20.16
N GLY A 333 8.05 -2.77 20.37
CA GLY A 333 8.48 -1.52 21.00
C GLY A 333 7.46 -0.93 21.96
#